data_AF-A0A7C9M7W1-F1
#
_entry.id   AF-A0A7C9M7W1-F1
#
_cell.length_a   1.000
_cell.length_b   1.000
_cell.length_c   1.000
_cell.angle_alpha   90.00
_cell.angle_beta   90.00
_cell.angle_gamma   90.00
#
_symmetry.space_group_name_H-M   'P 1'
#
loop_
_entity.id
_entity.type
_entity.pdbx_description
1 polymer ?
#
loop_
_entity_poly.entity_id
_entity_poly.type
_entity_poly.pdbx_seq_one_letter_code
_entity_poly.pdbx_strand_id
1 'polypeptide(L)'
;MLYHAPTLSLTRTVQTLVAAPPPEATLADALRPLLPDLSVGALLGFATGVALRHIGRAALIVLGTLVLVLQLLAYFDLISVNWLRVQALTEPWLRQGQEQGGAWLMRVLTANLPFAGAFTGGLLLGLRARV
;
A
#
# COMPACT_ATOMS: atom_id res chain seq x y z
N MET A 1 -37.44 53.07 -42.66
CA MET A 1 -37.42 51.64 -43.03
C MET A 1 -36.14 51.35 -43.79
N LEU A 2 -35.08 50.85 -43.13
CA LEU A 2 -34.08 49.97 -43.76
C LEU A 2 -33.53 49.07 -42.65
N TYR A 3 -33.81 47.78 -42.80
CA TYR A 3 -33.49 46.69 -41.90
C TYR A 3 -32.03 46.28 -42.17
N HIS A 4 -31.10 46.53 -41.25
CA HIS A 4 -29.76 45.94 -41.34
C HIS A 4 -29.79 44.54 -40.71
N ALA A 5 -29.82 43.53 -41.58
CA ALA A 5 -29.71 42.13 -41.21
C ALA A 5 -28.31 41.82 -40.64
N PRO A 6 -28.21 41.10 -39.50
CA PRO A 6 -26.94 40.59 -39.00
C PRO A 6 -26.52 39.36 -39.80
N THR A 7 -25.63 39.54 -40.77
CA THR A 7 -25.07 38.42 -41.55
C THR A 7 -23.94 37.71 -40.80
N LEU A 8 -24.29 36.51 -40.34
CA LEU A 8 -23.50 35.26 -40.41
C LEU A 8 -22.34 35.06 -39.42
N SER A 9 -22.72 34.88 -38.16
CA SER A 9 -21.99 34.15 -37.11
C SER A 9 -21.88 32.63 -37.38
N LEU A 10 -21.59 32.19 -38.60
CA LEU A 10 -21.61 30.76 -38.99
C LEU A 10 -20.22 30.13 -39.17
N THR A 11 -19.14 30.87 -38.96
CA THR A 11 -17.78 30.30 -39.02
C THR A 11 -17.33 29.72 -37.67
N ARG A 12 -17.98 30.07 -36.56
CA ARG A 12 -17.59 29.58 -35.23
C ARG A 12 -18.05 28.14 -34.95
N THR A 13 -19.11 27.69 -35.62
CA THR A 13 -19.75 26.40 -35.35
C THR A 13 -19.04 25.22 -36.03
N VAL A 14 -18.25 25.46 -37.07
CA VAL A 14 -17.47 24.39 -37.72
C VAL A 14 -16.19 24.10 -36.94
N GLN A 15 -15.62 25.09 -36.25
CA GLN A 15 -14.41 24.92 -35.44
C GLN A 15 -14.63 24.11 -34.16
N THR A 16 -15.89 23.97 -33.71
CA THR A 16 -16.26 23.06 -32.62
C THR A 16 -16.37 21.59 -33.04
N LEU A 17 -16.39 21.27 -34.35
CA LEU A 17 -16.45 19.89 -34.85
C LEU A 17 -15.06 19.27 -35.12
N VAL A 18 -14.01 20.09 -35.13
CA VAL A 18 -12.59 19.66 -35.11
C VAL A 18 -11.98 19.94 -33.74
N ALA A 19 -12.77 19.77 -32.67
CA ALA A 19 -12.16 19.40 -31.41
C ALA A 19 -11.71 17.95 -31.60
N ALA A 20 -10.40 17.74 -31.71
CA ALA A 20 -9.80 16.41 -31.55
C ALA A 20 -10.51 15.68 -30.41
N PRO A 21 -10.73 14.35 -30.49
CA PRO A 21 -11.30 13.61 -29.37
C PRO A 21 -10.58 14.10 -28.10
N PRO A 22 -11.29 14.49 -27.02
CA PRO A 22 -10.65 14.95 -25.80
C PRO A 22 -9.53 13.94 -25.54
N PRO A 23 -8.26 14.37 -25.42
CA PRO A 23 -7.16 13.43 -25.27
C PRO A 23 -7.61 12.55 -24.12
N GLU A 24 -7.94 11.31 -24.47
CA GLU A 24 -8.46 10.33 -23.54
C GLU A 24 -7.35 10.20 -22.53
N ALA A 25 -7.51 10.93 -21.41
CA ALA A 25 -6.41 11.37 -20.58
C ALA A 25 -5.57 10.14 -20.30
N THR A 26 -4.46 10.03 -21.02
CA THR A 26 -3.86 8.72 -21.17
C THR A 26 -3.36 8.39 -19.79
N LEU A 27 -3.39 7.12 -19.37
CA LEU A 27 -2.95 6.76 -18.01
C LEU A 27 -1.57 7.41 -17.70
N ALA A 28 -0.72 7.53 -18.73
CA ALA A 28 0.53 8.28 -18.71
C ALA A 28 0.41 9.77 -18.30
N ASP A 29 -0.55 10.53 -18.83
CA ASP A 29 -0.76 11.94 -18.46
C ASP A 29 -1.38 12.11 -17.07
N ALA A 30 -2.23 11.17 -16.63
CA ALA A 30 -2.72 11.12 -15.25
C ALA A 30 -1.63 10.71 -14.24
N LEU A 31 -0.67 9.87 -14.66
CA LEU A 31 0.42 9.37 -13.82
C LEU A 31 1.61 10.34 -13.78
N ARG A 32 1.84 11.13 -14.84
CA ARG A 32 2.91 12.16 -14.93
C ARG A 32 3.10 13.00 -13.67
N PRO A 33 2.05 13.60 -13.06
CA PRO A 33 2.20 14.35 -11.81
C PRO A 33 2.41 13.47 -10.58
N LEU A 34 2.02 12.19 -10.63
CA LEU A 34 2.12 11.22 -9.52
C LEU A 34 3.44 10.43 -9.55
N LEU A 35 4.20 10.45 -10.64
CA LEU A 35 5.50 9.77 -10.80
C LEU A 35 6.48 10.03 -9.64
N PRO A 36 6.64 11.27 -9.14
CA PRO A 36 7.50 11.55 -8.00
C PRO A 36 7.07 10.79 -6.73
N ASP A 37 5.78 10.84 -6.38
CA ASP A 37 5.26 10.14 -5.19
C ASP A 37 5.31 8.62 -5.34
N LEU A 38 5.08 8.11 -6.55
CA LEU A 38 5.20 6.69 -6.86
C LEU A 38 6.64 6.20 -6.72
N SER A 39 7.62 6.95 -7.22
CA SER A 39 9.02 6.56 -7.14
C SER A 39 9.55 6.60 -5.71
N VAL A 40 9.22 7.64 -4.93
CA VAL A 40 9.58 7.71 -3.50
C VAL A 40 8.88 6.60 -2.72
N GLY A 41 7.58 6.38 -2.95
CA GLY A 41 6.81 5.29 -2.34
C GLY A 41 7.42 3.92 -2.63
N ALA A 42 7.76 3.64 -3.90
CA ALA A 42 8.38 2.39 -4.30
C ALA A 42 9.76 2.18 -3.66
N LEU A 43 10.61 3.21 -3.59
CA LEU A 43 11.94 3.12 -2.97
C LEU A 43 11.83 2.89 -1.46
N LEU A 44 10.95 3.63 -0.77
CA LEU A 44 10.70 3.45 0.65
C LEU A 44 10.11 2.07 0.94
N GLY A 45 9.16 1.62 0.12
CA GLY A 45 8.59 0.29 0.18
C GLY A 45 9.67 -0.78 0.04
N PHE A 46 10.52 -0.65 -0.97
CA PHE A 46 11.64 -1.56 -1.21
C PHE A 46 12.61 -1.61 -0.03
N ALA A 47 13.05 -0.45 0.46
CA ALA A 47 13.94 -0.36 1.62
C ALA A 47 13.30 -0.99 2.86
N THR A 48 12.02 -0.74 3.09
CA THR A 48 11.24 -1.34 4.19
C THR A 48 11.17 -2.86 4.05
N GLY A 49 10.90 -3.38 2.83
CA GLY A 49 10.84 -4.82 2.57
C GLY A 49 12.18 -5.51 2.84
N VAL A 50 13.29 -4.92 2.40
CA VAL A 50 14.64 -5.44 2.65
C VAL A 50 14.97 -5.43 4.16
N ALA A 51 14.62 -4.37 4.88
CA ALA A 51 14.81 -4.28 6.33
C ALA A 51 13.95 -5.31 7.07
N LEU A 52 12.68 -5.46 6.67
CA LEU A 52 11.73 -6.39 7.28
C LEU A 52 12.20 -7.84 7.14
N ARG A 53 12.89 -8.20 6.06
CA ARG A 53 13.46 -9.54 5.88
C ARG A 53 14.51 -9.88 6.96
N HIS A 54 15.35 -8.92 7.32
CA HIS A 54 16.38 -9.12 8.35
C HIS A 54 15.75 -9.31 9.73
N ILE A 55 14.81 -8.43 10.08
CA ILE A 55 14.09 -8.47 11.35
C ILE A 55 13.22 -9.74 11.42
N GLY A 56 12.50 -10.05 10.34
CA GLY A 56 11.63 -11.22 10.26
C GLY A 56 12.40 -12.52 10.42
N ARG A 57 13.59 -12.63 9.84
CA ARG A 57 14.43 -13.83 10.01
C ARG A 57 14.90 -13.99 11.45
N ALA A 58 15.36 -12.91 12.09
CA ALA A 58 15.73 -12.93 13.50
C ALA A 58 14.53 -13.29 14.39
N ALA A 59 13.37 -12.66 14.17
CA ALA A 59 12.14 -12.94 14.90
C ALA A 59 11.69 -14.40 14.76
N LEU A 60 11.74 -14.96 13.54
CA LEU A 60 11.41 -16.37 13.29
C LEU A 60 12.37 -17.33 14.01
N ILE A 61 13.68 -17.04 14.01
CA ILE A 61 14.67 -17.86 14.73
C ILE A 61 14.41 -17.81 16.23
N VAL A 62 14.20 -16.61 16.79
CA VAL A 62 13.94 -16.42 18.22
C VAL A 62 12.64 -17.11 18.62
N LEU A 63 11.56 -16.88 17.89
CA LEU A 63 10.26 -17.47 18.18
C LEU A 63 10.27 -19.00 18.03
N GLY A 64 10.89 -19.51 16.97
CA GLY A 64 11.03 -20.95 16.77
C GLY A 64 11.86 -21.61 17.87
N THR A 65 12.97 -20.98 18.26
CA THR A 65 13.81 -21.47 19.37
C THR A 65 13.05 -21.46 20.69
N LEU A 66 12.30 -20.38 20.97
CA LEU A 66 11.47 -20.26 22.17
C LEU A 66 10.45 -21.42 22.25
N VAL A 67 9.73 -21.68 21.16
CA VAL A 67 8.77 -22.80 21.10
C VAL A 67 9.47 -24.14 21.28
N LEU A 68 10.65 -24.33 20.69
CA LEU A 68 11.43 -25.56 20.85
C LEU A 68 11.82 -25.80 22.32
N VAL A 69 12.29 -24.74 23.02
CA VAL A 69 12.64 -24.79 24.45
C VAL A 69 11.41 -25.08 25.30
N LEU A 70 10.29 -24.40 25.05
CA LEU A 70 9.01 -24.65 25.72
C LEU A 70 8.59 -26.11 25.54
N GLN A 71 8.74 -26.66 24.33
CA GLN A 71 8.37 -28.03 24.03
C GLN A 71 9.26 -29.04 24.75
N LEU A 72 10.57 -28.78 24.86
CA LEU A 72 11.50 -29.60 25.64
C LEU A 72 11.17 -29.56 27.13
N LEU A 73 10.92 -28.38 27.70
CA LEU A 73 10.54 -28.27 29.12
C LEU A 73 9.20 -28.95 29.42
N ALA A 74 8.24 -28.86 28.51
CA ALA A 74 6.98 -29.58 28.61
C ALA A 74 7.18 -31.09 28.51
N TYR A 75 8.10 -31.56 27.66
CA TYR A 75 8.41 -33.00 27.52
C TYR A 75 8.97 -33.61 28.82
N PHE A 76 9.79 -32.85 29.55
CA PHE A 76 10.32 -33.26 30.86
C PHE A 76 9.32 -33.06 32.02
N ASP A 77 8.06 -32.69 31.74
CA ASP A 77 7.02 -32.36 32.72
C ASP A 77 7.41 -31.20 33.68
N LEU A 78 8.43 -30.39 33.31
CA LEU A 78 8.89 -29.25 34.11
C LEU A 78 7.91 -28.06 34.05
N ILE A 79 7.16 -27.93 32.95
CA ILE A 79 6.21 -26.82 32.71
C ILE A 79 4.95 -27.35 32.03
N SER A 80 3.78 -26.98 32.56
CA SER A 80 2.49 -27.15 31.88
C SER A 80 2.07 -25.83 31.21
N VAL A 81 1.99 -25.83 29.88
CA VAL A 81 1.64 -24.62 29.10
C VAL A 81 0.13 -24.44 29.08
N ASN A 82 -0.37 -23.43 29.79
CA ASN A 82 -1.78 -23.04 29.73
C ASN A 82 -2.05 -22.13 28.53
N TRP A 83 -2.45 -22.76 27.42
CA TRP A 83 -2.75 -22.07 26.15
C TRP A 83 -3.85 -21.00 26.26
N LEU A 84 -4.84 -21.20 27.14
CA LEU A 84 -5.93 -20.24 27.34
C LEU A 84 -5.42 -18.94 27.97
N ARG A 85 -4.51 -19.03 28.94
CA ARG A 85 -3.87 -17.86 29.54
C ARG A 85 -2.96 -17.14 28.54
N VAL A 86 -2.23 -17.88 27.71
CA VAL A 86 -1.38 -17.29 26.66
C VAL A 86 -2.23 -16.51 25.66
N GLN A 87 -3.37 -17.07 25.22
CA GLN A 87 -4.30 -16.37 24.32
C GLN A 87 -4.84 -15.09 24.96
N ALA A 88 -5.34 -15.15 26.20
CA ALA A 88 -5.88 -13.99 26.90
C ALA A 88 -4.85 -12.85 27.06
N LEU A 89 -3.56 -13.19 27.22
CA LEU A 89 -2.48 -12.21 27.29
C LEU A 89 -2.12 -11.62 25.92
N THR A 90 -2.24 -12.42 24.85
CA THR A 90 -1.84 -12.00 23.49
C THR A 90 -2.96 -11.26 22.76
N GLU A 91 -4.22 -11.58 23.06
CA GLU A 91 -5.43 -11.01 22.46
C GLU A 91 -5.48 -9.47 22.46
N PRO A 92 -5.23 -8.75 23.58
CA PRO A 92 -5.26 -7.29 23.56
C PRO A 92 -4.16 -6.70 22.66
N TRP A 93 -2.97 -7.28 22.65
CA TRP A 93 -1.87 -6.85 21.78
C TRP A 93 -2.19 -7.08 20.30
N LEU A 94 -2.76 -8.24 19.99
CA LEU A 94 -3.15 -8.59 18.63
C LEU A 94 -4.27 -7.68 18.12
N ARG A 95 -5.29 -7.46 18.96
CA ARG A 95 -6.42 -6.58 18.66
C ARG A 95 -5.97 -5.13 18.49
N GLN A 96 -5.13 -4.63 19.38
CA GLN A 96 -4.55 -3.28 19.29
C GLN A 96 -3.74 -3.10 17.99
N GLY A 97 -2.89 -4.08 17.67
CA GLY A 97 -2.10 -4.07 16.43
C GLY A 97 -2.99 -4.07 15.17
N GLN A 98 -4.06 -4.86 15.16
CA GLN A 98 -5.02 -4.93 14.05
C GLN A 98 -5.82 -3.64 13.90
N GLU A 99 -6.33 -3.08 15.00
CA GLU A 99 -7.13 -1.85 14.96
C GLU A 99 -6.28 -0.64 14.54
N GLN A 100 -5.09 -0.47 15.14
CA GLN A 100 -4.22 0.68 14.87
C GLN A 100 -3.53 0.55 13.50
N GLY A 101 -2.97 -0.63 13.21
CA GLY A 101 -2.32 -0.90 11.93
C GLY A 101 -3.32 -0.93 10.77
N GLY A 102 -4.49 -1.55 10.98
CA GLY A 102 -5.57 -1.60 9.99
C GLY A 102 -6.14 -0.22 9.70
N ALA A 103 -6.43 0.59 10.71
CA ALA A 103 -6.93 1.95 10.50
C ALA A 103 -5.90 2.85 9.79
N TRP A 104 -4.61 2.76 10.17
CA TRP A 104 -3.55 3.48 9.48
C TRP A 104 -3.41 3.03 8.01
N LEU A 105 -3.40 1.72 7.76
CA LEU A 105 -3.30 1.17 6.41
C LEU A 105 -4.49 1.58 5.56
N MET A 106 -5.71 1.51 6.10
CA MET A 106 -6.92 1.92 5.39
C MET A 106 -6.90 3.40 5.06
N ARG A 107 -6.40 4.25 5.97
CA ARG A 107 -6.21 5.68 5.73
C ARG A 107 -5.17 5.95 4.65
N VAL A 108 -4.06 5.23 4.63
CA VAL A 108 -3.03 5.35 3.58
C VAL A 108 -3.57 4.88 2.23
N LEU A 109 -4.28 3.75 2.19
CA LEU A 109 -4.88 3.20 0.97
C LEU A 109 -5.93 4.13 0.39
N THR A 110 -6.80 4.73 1.21
CA THR A 110 -7.90 5.58 0.75
C THR A 110 -7.46 7.02 0.47
N ALA A 111 -6.50 7.57 1.21
CA ALA A 111 -6.04 8.94 1.01
C ALA A 111 -5.00 9.08 -0.11
N ASN A 112 -4.18 8.04 -0.37
CA ASN A 112 -3.08 8.10 -1.34
C ASN A 112 -2.92 6.78 -2.10
N LEU A 113 -3.97 6.37 -2.82
CA LEU A 113 -3.94 5.16 -3.68
C LEU A 113 -2.67 5.03 -4.55
N PRO A 114 -2.20 6.06 -5.27
CA PRO A 114 -0.99 5.93 -6.08
C PRO A 114 0.23 5.58 -5.22
N PHE A 115 0.52 6.37 -4.18
CA PHE A 115 1.63 6.12 -3.26
C PHE A 115 1.54 4.75 -2.59
N ALA A 116 0.36 4.38 -2.07
CA ALA A 116 0.14 3.11 -1.40
C ALA A 116 0.36 1.91 -2.33
N GLY A 117 -0.07 2.03 -3.60
CA GLY A 117 0.17 1.03 -4.63
C GLY A 117 1.65 0.87 -4.94
N ALA A 118 2.36 1.97 -5.15
CA ALA A 118 3.80 1.94 -5.41
C ALA A 118 4.61 1.43 -4.21
N PHE A 119 4.27 1.86 -3.00
CA PHE A 119 4.89 1.39 -1.76
C PHE A 119 4.70 -0.12 -1.59
N THR A 120 3.48 -0.62 -1.77
CA THR A 120 3.20 -2.06 -1.66
C THR A 120 3.95 -2.85 -2.73
N GLY A 121 3.98 -2.35 -3.97
CA GLY A 121 4.77 -2.96 -5.06
C GLY A 121 6.27 -2.99 -4.76
N GLY A 122 6.81 -1.86 -4.27
CA GLY A 122 8.19 -1.75 -3.81
C GLY A 122 8.50 -2.69 -2.65
N LEU A 123 7.61 -2.79 -1.66
CA LEU A 123 7.75 -3.65 -0.49
C LEU A 123 7.76 -5.14 -0.86
N LEU A 124 6.87 -5.58 -1.74
CA LEU A 124 6.86 -6.95 -2.24
C LEU A 124 8.14 -7.27 -3.02
N LEU A 125 8.61 -6.33 -3.84
CA LEU A 125 9.89 -6.45 -4.54
C LEU A 125 11.07 -6.50 -3.57
N GLY A 126 11.09 -5.68 -2.53
CA GLY A 126 12.14 -5.65 -1.50
C GLY A 126 12.18 -6.91 -0.64
N LEU A 127 11.01 -7.47 -0.31
CA LEU A 127 10.90 -8.77 0.37
C LEU A 127 11.37 -9.92 -0.53
N ARG A 128 11.05 -9.89 -1.83
CA ARG A 128 11.45 -10.90 -2.81
C ARG A 128 12.91 -10.73 -3.26
N ALA A 129 13.46 -9.52 -3.17
CA ALA A 129 14.82 -9.22 -3.55
C ALA A 129 15.76 -10.09 -2.71
N ARG A 130 16.35 -11.07 -3.40
CA ARG A 130 17.25 -12.06 -2.84
C ARG A 130 18.68 -11.49 -2.79
N VAL A 131 18.81 -10.23 -2.34
CA VAL A 131 20.10 -9.66 -1.93
C VAL A 131 20.52 -10.31 -0.61
#